data_AF-A0A3S0G9J9-F1
#
_entry.id   AF-A0A3S0G9J9-F1
#
_cell.length_a   1.000
_cell.length_b   1.000
_cell.length_c   1.000
_cell.angle_alpha   90.00
_cell.angle_beta   90.00
_cell.angle_gamma   90.00
#
_symmetry.space_group_name_H-M   'P 1'
#
loop_
_entity.id
_entity.type
_entity.pdbx_description
1 polymer ?
#
loop_
_entity_poly.entity_id
_entity_poly.type
_entity_poly.pdbx_seq_one_letter_code
_entity_poly.pdbx_strand_id
1 'polypeptide(L)'
;MSQCNAFRRNWFACPDTGAAVRPFRRGSAGLRQEYRHQRNRSRGSTMKLPQLAAVFLSLGVGIAGVMAVEASAERARVIAGPSSAKALAHLISADDQRTRSVDSAIVGGWRILGVADAHSGGYTPFTAALAAAARVDIAADGQARATAGCNAIAAGITQTGDAWHAGPAAMTRMACPDPAVMAAEQSIARALSEAVMIELDGRRATLGDAAGATMMVLERE
;
A
#
# COMPACT_ATOMS: atom_id res chain seq x y z
N MET A 1 -21.17 35.94 -19.62
CA MET A 1 -22.41 35.20 -19.28
C MET A 1 -23.37 35.30 -20.45
N SER A 2 -23.59 34.21 -21.18
CA SER A 2 -24.65 34.11 -22.20
C SER A 2 -25.28 32.73 -22.06
N GLN A 3 -26.59 32.73 -21.86
CA GLN A 3 -27.41 31.57 -21.53
C GLN A 3 -27.84 30.87 -22.83
N CYS A 4 -27.64 29.55 -22.91
CA CYS A 4 -28.27 28.71 -23.92
C CYS A 4 -29.66 28.31 -23.44
N ASN A 5 -30.72 28.81 -24.09
CA ASN A 5 -32.10 28.42 -23.79
C ASN A 5 -32.50 27.14 -24.52
N ALA A 6 -33.16 26.23 -23.80
CA ALA A 6 -33.68 24.98 -24.33
C ALA A 6 -34.97 25.22 -25.14
N PHE A 7 -34.95 24.89 -26.43
CA PHE A 7 -36.16 24.83 -27.26
C PHE A 7 -36.47 23.40 -27.69
N ARG A 8 -37.76 23.06 -27.66
CA ARG A 8 -38.32 21.70 -27.79
C ARG A 8 -37.84 20.98 -29.07
N ARG A 9 -37.60 19.67 -28.91
CA ARG A 9 -37.25 18.65 -29.93
C ARG A 9 -35.77 18.64 -30.37
N ASN A 10 -34.90 18.10 -29.51
CA ASN A 10 -33.64 17.40 -29.81
C ASN A 10 -32.86 17.79 -31.09
N TRP A 11 -32.54 19.07 -31.26
CA TRP A 11 -31.52 19.53 -32.21
C TRP A 11 -30.66 20.60 -31.52
N PHE A 12 -29.36 20.39 -31.46
CA PHE A 12 -28.37 21.41 -31.10
C PHE A 12 -27.72 21.89 -32.39
N ALA A 13 -27.83 23.18 -32.68
CA ALA A 13 -27.04 23.83 -33.71
C ALA A 13 -26.18 24.90 -33.03
N CYS A 14 -24.86 24.69 -33.02
CA CYS A 14 -23.89 25.75 -32.81
C CYS A 14 -23.32 26.10 -34.20
N PRO A 15 -23.43 27.35 -34.68
CA PRO A 15 -22.70 27.78 -35.85
C PRO A 15 -21.24 27.96 -35.41
N ASP A 16 -20.31 27.15 -35.92
CA ASP A 16 -18.90 27.53 -36.21
C ASP A 16 -17.94 26.34 -36.40
N THR A 17 -18.40 25.09 -36.41
CA THR A 17 -17.53 23.96 -36.83
C THR A 17 -18.28 23.02 -37.76
N GLY A 18 -17.97 23.10 -39.06
CA GLY A 18 -18.54 22.28 -40.14
C GLY A 18 -18.13 20.80 -40.07
N ALA A 19 -18.50 20.09 -39.01
CA ALA A 19 -18.33 18.64 -38.88
C ALA A 19 -19.67 18.00 -38.47
N ALA A 20 -20.28 17.23 -39.38
CA ALA A 20 -21.51 16.51 -39.13
C ALA A 20 -21.22 15.19 -38.38
N VAL A 21 -21.65 15.09 -37.12
CA VAL A 21 -21.59 13.86 -36.32
C VAL A 21 -22.97 13.18 -36.34
N ARG A 22 -23.02 11.89 -36.69
CA ARG A 22 -24.26 11.11 -36.76
C ARG A 22 -24.82 10.81 -35.37
N PRO A 23 -26.15 10.87 -35.15
CA PRO A 23 -26.75 10.54 -33.87
C PRO A 23 -26.71 9.03 -33.55
N PHE A 24 -26.41 8.75 -32.29
CA PHE A 24 -26.39 7.46 -31.62
C PHE A 24 -27.76 6.76 -31.70
N ARG A 25 -27.85 5.60 -32.36
CA ARG A 25 -29.03 4.73 -32.34
C ARG A 25 -29.11 4.02 -30.98
N ARG A 26 -30.14 4.34 -30.20
CA ARG A 26 -30.57 3.57 -29.03
C ARG A 26 -31.20 2.25 -29.52
N GLY A 27 -30.45 1.16 -29.45
CA GLY A 27 -30.93 -0.20 -29.72
C GLY A 27 -31.32 -0.91 -28.43
N SER A 28 -32.61 -1.14 -28.25
CA SER A 28 -33.19 -1.99 -27.21
C SER A 28 -33.21 -3.46 -27.64
N ALA A 29 -32.35 -4.27 -27.04
CA ALA A 29 -32.43 -5.74 -26.98
C ALA A 29 -31.62 -6.13 -25.71
N GLY A 30 -32.22 -6.68 -24.66
CA GLY A 30 -32.78 -8.02 -24.67
C GLY A 30 -31.97 -8.84 -23.66
N LEU A 31 -32.51 -8.95 -22.44
CA LEU A 31 -32.01 -9.83 -21.39
C LEU A 31 -31.90 -11.26 -21.91
N ARG A 32 -30.69 -11.83 -21.88
CA ARG A 32 -30.47 -13.26 -21.61
C ARG A 32 -29.00 -13.47 -21.21
N GLN A 33 -28.81 -13.72 -19.92
CA GLN A 33 -27.61 -14.33 -19.38
C GLN A 33 -27.50 -15.74 -19.95
N GLU A 34 -26.46 -15.99 -20.72
CA GLU A 34 -25.98 -17.34 -21.01
C GLU A 34 -24.64 -17.51 -20.29
N TYR A 35 -24.74 -17.90 -19.02
CA TYR A 35 -23.61 -18.31 -18.19
C TYR A 35 -23.12 -19.67 -18.71
N ARG A 36 -22.26 -19.65 -19.73
CA ARG A 36 -21.69 -20.86 -20.31
C ARG A 36 -20.59 -21.38 -19.38
N HIS A 37 -20.94 -22.32 -18.52
CA HIS A 37 -19.97 -23.15 -17.79
C HIS A 37 -19.04 -23.85 -18.80
N GLN A 38 -17.81 -23.36 -18.92
CA GLN A 38 -16.72 -24.13 -19.53
C GLN A 38 -16.33 -25.25 -18.57
N ARG A 39 -16.94 -26.43 -18.76
CA ARG A 39 -16.41 -27.70 -18.27
C ARG A 39 -15.10 -27.96 -19.01
N ASN A 40 -13.98 -27.62 -18.40
CA ASN A 40 -12.68 -28.06 -18.88
C ASN A 40 -12.52 -29.57 -18.57
N ARG A 41 -12.93 -30.41 -19.52
CA ARG A 41 -12.54 -31.82 -19.61
C ARG A 41 -11.18 -31.88 -20.28
N SER A 42 -10.10 -31.84 -19.49
CA SER A 42 -8.80 -32.35 -19.94
C SER A 42 -8.65 -33.80 -19.48
N ARG A 43 -9.08 -34.72 -20.36
CA ARG A 43 -8.68 -36.13 -20.31
C ARG A 43 -7.19 -36.23 -20.66
N GLY A 44 -6.45 -36.94 -19.81
CA GLY A 44 -5.39 -37.87 -20.22
C GLY A 44 -4.08 -37.27 -20.73
N SER A 45 -3.08 -37.20 -19.85
CA SER A 45 -1.72 -37.60 -20.19
C SER A 45 -1.00 -38.02 -18.92
N THR A 46 -0.93 -39.34 -18.73
CA THR A 46 -0.12 -40.00 -17.72
C THR A 46 1.36 -39.74 -18.01
N MET A 47 1.97 -38.80 -17.29
CA MET A 47 3.42 -38.66 -17.29
C MET A 47 4.00 -39.72 -16.36
N LYS A 48 4.69 -40.68 -16.98
CA LYS A 48 5.49 -41.73 -16.34
C LYS A 48 6.55 -41.08 -15.45
N LEU A 49 6.62 -41.49 -14.19
CA LEU A 49 7.81 -41.34 -13.33
C LEU A 49 8.92 -42.27 -13.85
N PRO A 50 10.10 -41.79 -14.25
CA PRO A 50 11.31 -42.58 -14.16
C PRO A 50 11.92 -42.41 -12.77
N GLN A 51 12.09 -43.54 -12.09
CA GLN A 51 12.91 -43.67 -10.91
C GLN A 51 14.34 -43.19 -11.21
N LEU A 52 14.86 -42.28 -10.40
CA LEU A 52 16.30 -42.03 -10.30
C LEU A 52 16.75 -42.40 -8.89
N ALA A 53 17.09 -43.67 -8.75
CA ALA A 53 18.00 -44.14 -7.73
C ALA A 53 19.44 -43.92 -8.23
N ALA A 54 20.20 -43.07 -7.55
CA ALA A 54 21.65 -43.00 -7.61
C ALA A 54 22.11 -42.66 -6.18
N VAL A 55 22.39 -43.66 -5.35
CA VAL A 55 23.74 -44.23 -5.14
C VAL A 55 24.77 -43.12 -4.91
N PHE A 56 24.84 -42.62 -3.68
CA PHE A 56 26.02 -41.92 -3.18
C PHE A 56 26.76 -42.83 -2.22
N LEU A 57 27.68 -43.63 -2.78
CA LEU A 57 28.66 -44.39 -2.02
C LEU A 57 29.86 -43.47 -1.70
N SER A 58 30.09 -43.28 -0.40
CA SER A 58 31.39 -43.32 0.26
C SER A 58 32.59 -42.58 -0.37
N LEU A 59 32.93 -41.42 0.21
CA LEU A 59 34.30 -41.15 0.63
C LEU A 59 34.25 -40.70 2.09
N GLY A 60 34.79 -41.54 2.96
CA GLY A 60 34.93 -41.25 4.37
C GLY A 60 35.97 -40.17 4.60
N VAL A 61 35.60 -39.17 5.40
CA VAL A 61 36.54 -38.45 6.26
C VAL A 61 35.93 -38.52 7.65
N GLY A 62 36.40 -39.50 8.42
CA GLY A 62 36.23 -39.48 9.86
C GLY A 62 37.25 -38.52 10.44
N ILE A 63 36.78 -37.49 11.14
CA ILE A 63 37.54 -36.88 12.23
C ILE A 63 36.56 -36.72 13.38
N ALA A 64 36.78 -37.53 14.41
CA ALA A 64 36.21 -37.37 15.73
C ALA A 64 36.82 -36.15 16.44
N GLY A 65 36.00 -35.45 17.22
CA GLY A 65 36.38 -34.35 18.11
C GLY A 65 35.21 -33.39 18.22
N VAL A 66 34.29 -33.51 19.20
CA VAL A 66 34.49 -33.05 20.59
C VAL A 66 35.12 -31.65 20.54
N MET A 67 34.35 -30.56 20.67
CA MET A 67 33.81 -30.12 21.94
C MET A 67 32.52 -29.31 21.75
N ALA A 68 31.55 -29.58 22.61
CA ALA A 68 30.53 -28.62 22.99
C ALA A 68 31.23 -27.33 23.46
N VAL A 69 30.92 -26.20 22.83
CA VAL A 69 31.17 -24.90 23.45
C VAL A 69 30.10 -24.74 24.52
N GLU A 70 30.44 -25.17 25.75
CA GLU A 70 29.83 -24.59 26.92
C GLU A 70 30.10 -23.09 26.85
N ALA A 71 29.04 -22.32 26.60
CA ALA A 71 29.06 -20.89 26.77
C ALA A 71 29.32 -20.62 28.26
N SER A 72 30.60 -20.47 28.62
CA SER A 72 31.01 -19.82 29.86
C SER A 72 30.36 -18.44 29.88
N ALA A 73 29.24 -18.35 30.60
CA ALA A 73 28.74 -17.10 31.16
C ALA A 73 29.78 -16.60 32.18
N GLU A 74 30.91 -16.11 31.66
CA GLU A 74 31.87 -15.34 32.43
C GLU A 74 31.13 -14.08 32.88
N ARG A 75 31.12 -13.89 34.18
CA ARG A 75 30.51 -12.76 34.87
C ARG A 75 31.20 -11.46 34.46
N ALA A 76 30.79 -10.87 33.34
CA ALA A 76 31.02 -9.45 33.09
C ALA A 76 30.07 -8.66 34.01
N ARG A 77 30.46 -8.50 35.29
CA ARG A 77 29.94 -7.38 36.09
C ARG A 77 30.53 -6.12 35.49
N VAL A 78 29.88 -5.61 34.45
CA VAL A 78 30.05 -4.24 34.01
C VAL A 78 29.56 -3.39 35.19
N ILE A 79 30.49 -2.83 35.95
CA ILE A 79 30.21 -1.74 36.89
C ILE A 79 29.96 -0.50 36.03
N ALA A 80 28.84 -0.51 35.30
CA ALA A 80 28.32 0.67 34.64
C ALA A 80 27.70 1.52 35.75
N GLY A 81 28.34 2.64 36.07
CA GLY A 81 27.65 3.70 36.78
C GLY A 81 26.40 4.12 35.99
N PRO A 82 25.41 4.75 36.65
CA PRO A 82 24.11 5.07 36.03
C PRO A 82 24.22 5.91 34.74
N SER A 83 25.34 6.62 34.53
CA SER A 83 25.62 7.35 33.29
C SER A 83 25.97 6.47 32.09
N SER A 84 26.66 5.34 32.30
CA SER A 84 27.15 4.49 31.20
C SER A 84 26.02 3.70 30.53
N ALA A 85 25.02 3.27 31.31
CA ALA A 85 23.82 2.62 30.78
C ALA A 85 22.97 3.57 29.91
N LYS A 86 22.87 4.85 30.30
CA LYS A 86 22.13 5.87 29.54
C LYS A 86 22.81 6.22 28.22
N ALA A 87 24.15 6.30 28.20
CA ALA A 87 24.92 6.50 26.98
C ALA A 87 24.81 5.31 26.02
N LEU A 88 24.89 4.07 26.54
CA LEU A 88 24.75 2.87 25.72
C LEU A 88 23.32 2.71 25.15
N ALA A 89 22.29 3.00 25.95
CA ALA A 89 20.90 3.00 25.48
C ALA A 89 20.65 4.02 24.36
N HIS A 90 21.28 5.20 24.44
CA HIS A 90 21.15 6.21 23.40
C HIS A 90 21.83 5.80 22.09
N LEU A 91 22.97 5.10 22.16
CA LEU A 91 23.68 4.58 21.00
C LEU A 91 22.95 3.43 20.31
N ILE A 92 22.34 2.51 21.08
CA ILE A 92 21.53 1.41 20.53
C ILE A 92 20.27 1.96 19.86
N SER A 93 19.62 2.96 20.45
CA SER A 93 18.46 3.61 19.85
C SER A 93 18.81 4.37 18.57
N ALA A 94 19.98 5.01 18.50
CA ALA A 94 20.42 5.72 17.29
C ALA A 94 20.76 4.78 16.12
N ASP A 95 21.20 3.55 16.41
CA ASP A 95 21.45 2.53 15.39
C ASP A 95 20.12 1.93 14.87
N ASP A 96 19.17 1.65 15.76
CA ASP A 96 17.82 1.20 15.40
C ASP A 96 17.03 2.27 14.59
N GLN A 97 17.21 3.56 14.93
CA GLN A 97 16.65 4.69 14.19
C GLN A 97 17.29 4.86 12.80
N ARG A 98 18.56 4.46 12.62
CA ARG A 98 19.22 4.49 11.31
C ARG A 98 18.61 3.46 10.36
N THR A 99 18.12 2.33 10.90
CA THR A 99 17.45 1.26 10.15
C THR A 99 15.98 1.52 9.79
N ARG A 100 15.30 2.49 10.43
CA ARG A 100 13.92 2.89 10.10
C ARG A 100 13.80 4.39 9.88
N SER A 101 14.71 4.94 9.08
CA SER A 101 14.61 6.34 8.70
C SER A 101 13.73 6.51 7.47
N VAL A 102 12.96 7.58 7.48
CA VAL A 102 12.27 8.12 6.30
C VAL A 102 12.96 9.41 5.89
N ASP A 103 12.84 9.81 4.62
CA ASP A 103 13.37 11.09 4.19
C ASP A 103 12.66 12.22 4.95
N SER A 104 13.42 13.17 5.48
CA SER A 104 12.91 14.39 6.11
C SER A 104 11.90 15.15 5.24
N ALA A 105 11.96 15.01 3.91
CA ALA A 105 11.02 15.59 2.97
C ALA A 105 9.57 15.06 3.15
N ILE A 106 9.41 13.79 3.55
CA ILE A 106 8.09 13.18 3.77
C ILE A 106 7.61 13.30 5.23
N VAL A 107 8.49 13.70 6.15
CA VAL A 107 8.15 13.84 7.58
C VAL A 107 7.18 14.99 7.80
N GLY A 108 6.14 14.75 8.59
CA GLY A 108 5.13 15.71 9.04
C GLY A 108 3.69 15.32 8.66
N GLY A 109 2.79 16.29 8.78
CA GLY A 109 1.36 16.14 8.48
C GLY A 109 1.03 16.33 7.01
N TRP A 110 0.13 15.48 6.53
CA TRP A 110 -0.37 15.47 5.16
C TRP A 110 -1.87 15.25 5.14
N ARG A 111 -2.55 15.99 4.26
CA ARG A 111 -3.95 15.78 3.93
C ARG A 111 -4.09 14.71 2.85
N ILE A 112 -5.04 13.80 3.00
CA ILE A 112 -5.29 12.73 2.02
C ILE A 112 -6.31 13.21 0.99
N LEU A 113 -5.92 13.24 -0.28
CA LEU A 113 -6.75 13.74 -1.38
C LEU A 113 -7.60 12.65 -2.04
N GLY A 114 -7.21 11.39 -1.91
CA GLY A 114 -7.86 10.26 -2.55
C GLY A 114 -7.05 8.98 -2.41
N VAL A 115 -7.70 7.85 -2.67
CA VAL A 115 -7.13 6.51 -2.54
C VAL A 115 -7.64 5.58 -3.64
N ALA A 116 -6.87 4.54 -3.93
CA ALA A 116 -7.35 3.37 -4.65
C ALA A 116 -8.25 2.55 -3.74
N ASP A 117 -9.46 2.23 -4.22
CA ASP A 117 -10.39 1.38 -3.50
C ASP A 117 -9.75 0.02 -3.17
N ALA A 118 -9.91 -0.42 -1.92
CA ALA A 118 -9.24 -1.61 -1.42
C ALA A 118 -9.62 -2.92 -2.16
N HIS A 119 -10.77 -2.96 -2.82
CA HIS A 119 -11.28 -4.16 -3.48
C HIS A 119 -11.04 -4.14 -4.99
N SER A 120 -11.27 -2.99 -5.63
CA SER A 120 -11.20 -2.84 -7.08
C SER A 120 -9.86 -2.28 -7.58
N GLY A 121 -9.09 -1.62 -6.72
CA GLY A 121 -7.86 -0.92 -7.09
C GLY A 121 -8.09 0.37 -7.88
N GLY A 122 -9.33 0.77 -8.14
CA GLY A 122 -9.65 2.00 -8.85
C GLY A 122 -9.37 3.24 -7.99
N TYR A 123 -8.53 4.15 -8.48
CA TYR A 123 -8.26 5.43 -7.81
C TYR A 123 -9.49 6.34 -7.84
N THR A 124 -9.90 6.83 -6.67
CA THR A 124 -11.01 7.78 -6.54
C THR A 124 -10.59 8.96 -5.66
N PRO A 125 -10.69 10.21 -6.15
CA PRO A 125 -10.47 11.38 -5.32
C PRO A 125 -11.57 11.50 -4.24
N PHE A 126 -11.18 11.94 -3.05
CA PHE A 126 -12.12 12.21 -1.98
C PHE A 126 -12.96 13.45 -2.28
N THR A 127 -14.17 13.48 -1.72
CA THR A 127 -14.95 14.72 -1.64
C THR A 127 -14.22 15.74 -0.76
N ALA A 128 -14.53 17.03 -0.92
CA ALA A 128 -13.92 18.08 -0.12
C ALA A 128 -14.11 17.85 1.40
N ALA A 129 -15.29 17.38 1.81
CA ALA A 129 -15.59 17.10 3.21
C ALA A 129 -14.74 15.94 3.76
N LEU A 130 -14.62 14.84 3.01
CA LEU A 130 -13.82 13.70 3.43
C LEU A 130 -12.32 14.06 3.45
N ALA A 131 -11.84 14.76 2.42
CA ALA A 131 -10.45 15.19 2.35
C ALA A 131 -10.09 16.22 3.43
N ALA A 132 -11.06 16.96 3.98
CA ALA A 132 -10.82 17.86 5.12
C ALA A 132 -10.67 17.12 6.46
N ALA A 133 -11.22 15.91 6.57
CA ALA A 133 -11.09 15.06 7.76
C ALA A 133 -9.93 14.06 7.66
N ALA A 134 -9.54 13.69 6.44
CA ALA A 134 -8.56 12.65 6.17
C ALA A 134 -7.12 13.17 6.18
N ARG A 135 -6.32 12.62 7.08
CA ARG A 135 -4.92 13.02 7.31
C ARG A 135 -4.02 11.84 7.60
N VAL A 136 -2.74 12.01 7.31
CA VAL A 136 -1.66 11.12 7.71
C VAL A 136 -0.48 11.93 8.24
N ASP A 137 0.01 11.56 9.42
CA ASP A 137 1.23 12.07 10.02
C ASP A 137 2.32 11.02 9.87
N ILE A 138 3.45 11.42 9.28
CA ILE A 138 4.64 10.58 9.13
C ILE A 138 5.72 11.09 10.07
N ALA A 139 6.05 10.29 11.08
CA ALA A 139 7.12 10.61 12.02
C ALA A 139 8.50 10.26 11.44
N ALA A 140 9.53 10.96 11.93
CA ALA A 140 10.92 10.76 11.49
C ALA A 140 11.48 9.35 11.79
N ASP A 141 10.87 8.63 12.74
CA ASP A 141 11.19 7.24 13.09
C ASP A 141 10.46 6.21 12.22
N GLY A 142 9.78 6.66 11.17
CA GLY A 142 9.03 5.81 10.26
C GLY A 142 7.67 5.38 10.78
N GLN A 143 7.14 5.98 11.84
CA GLN A 143 5.78 5.69 12.27
C GLN A 143 4.76 6.57 11.53
N ALA A 144 3.92 5.95 10.70
CA ALA A 144 2.81 6.61 10.03
C ALA A 144 1.51 6.43 10.85
N ARG A 145 0.75 7.52 11.04
CA ARG A 145 -0.57 7.50 11.68
C ARG A 145 -1.57 8.21 10.80
N ALA A 146 -2.67 7.55 10.45
CA ALA A 146 -3.68 8.11 9.58
C ALA A 146 -5.09 7.96 10.14
N THR A 147 -6.02 8.73 9.60
CA THR A 147 -7.46 8.61 9.85
C THR A 147 -8.25 9.26 8.73
N ALA A 148 -9.49 8.83 8.49
CA ALA A 148 -10.46 9.56 7.67
C ALA A 148 -11.57 10.21 8.50
N GLY A 149 -11.45 10.17 9.84
CA GLY A 149 -12.42 10.75 10.79
C GLY A 149 -13.13 9.73 11.69
N CYS A 150 -12.96 8.42 11.46
CA CYS A 150 -13.56 7.38 12.29
C CYS A 150 -12.48 6.59 13.04
N ASN A 151 -11.78 5.69 12.36
CA ASN A 151 -10.73 4.86 12.92
C ASN A 151 -9.35 5.51 12.86
N ALA A 152 -8.53 5.16 13.85
CA ALA A 152 -7.10 5.43 13.80
C ALA A 152 -6.40 4.26 13.09
N ILE A 153 -5.50 4.60 12.18
CA ILE A 153 -4.69 3.68 11.38
C ILE A 153 -3.22 3.95 11.73
N ALA A 154 -2.43 2.90 11.88
CA ALA A 154 -0.99 3.01 12.10
C ALA A 154 -0.24 1.99 11.26
N ALA A 155 0.90 2.37 10.71
CA ALA A 155 1.83 1.48 10.02
C ALA A 155 3.26 1.92 10.31
N GLY A 156 4.18 0.94 10.40
CA GLY A 156 5.61 1.22 10.38
C GLY A 156 6.07 1.28 8.93
N ILE A 157 6.88 2.28 8.58
CA ILE A 157 7.38 2.52 7.24
C ILE A 157 8.89 2.77 7.29
N THR A 158 9.60 2.40 6.25
CA THR A 158 10.99 2.81 6.01
C THR A 158 11.11 3.27 4.57
N GLN A 159 12.09 4.13 4.30
CA GLN A 159 12.28 4.68 2.96
C GLN A 159 13.74 4.54 2.52
N THR A 160 13.94 4.25 1.24
CA THR A 160 15.27 4.28 0.61
C THR A 160 15.15 4.95 -0.76
N GLY A 161 15.49 6.23 -0.83
CA GLY A 161 15.16 7.05 -2.00
C GLY A 161 13.65 7.11 -2.20
N ASP A 162 13.15 6.75 -3.37
CA ASP A 162 11.71 6.71 -3.65
C ASP A 162 11.07 5.36 -3.27
N ALA A 163 11.87 4.37 -2.86
CA ALA A 163 11.34 3.08 -2.42
C ALA A 163 10.65 3.22 -1.06
N TRP A 164 9.38 2.84 -1.02
CA TRP A 164 8.57 2.77 0.18
C TRP A 164 8.52 1.34 0.68
N HIS A 165 8.90 1.12 1.93
CA HIS A 165 8.82 -0.20 2.56
C HIS A 165 7.87 -0.13 3.74
N ALA A 166 6.77 -0.85 3.63
CA ALA A 166 5.74 -0.86 4.65
C ALA A 166 5.76 -2.14 5.47
N GLY A 167 5.53 -1.98 6.78
CA GLY A 167 5.03 -3.04 7.64
C GLY A 167 3.50 -3.17 7.54
N PRO A 168 2.92 -4.18 8.21
CA PRO A 168 1.47 -4.34 8.25
C PRO A 168 0.81 -3.11 8.91
N ALA A 169 -0.28 -2.64 8.31
CA ALA A 169 -1.11 -1.61 8.90
C ALA A 169 -2.05 -2.22 9.95
N ALA A 170 -2.20 -1.54 11.08
CA ALA A 170 -3.20 -1.81 12.10
C ALA A 170 -4.23 -0.69 12.12
N MET A 171 -5.49 -1.03 12.42
CA MET A 171 -6.54 -0.04 12.63
C MET A 171 -7.44 -0.41 13.80
N THR A 172 -8.03 0.61 14.43
CA THR A 172 -9.17 0.40 15.33
C THR A 172 -10.38 -0.13 14.54
N ARG A 173 -11.37 -0.70 15.25
CA ARG A 173 -12.58 -1.28 14.64
C ARG A 173 -13.85 -0.62 15.18
N MET A 174 -13.88 0.71 15.17
CA MET A 174 -15.09 1.46 15.46
C MET A 174 -16.03 1.41 14.26
N ALA A 175 -17.32 1.21 14.53
CA ALA A 175 -18.36 1.28 13.52
C ALA A 175 -18.86 2.72 13.42
N CYS A 176 -18.70 3.34 12.25
CA CYS A 176 -19.20 4.68 11.99
C CYS A 176 -20.46 4.67 11.11
N PRO A 177 -21.35 5.67 11.27
CA PRO A 177 -22.59 5.75 10.48
C PRO A 177 -22.36 5.90 8.98
N ASP A 178 -21.26 6.54 8.59
CA ASP A 178 -20.93 6.79 7.19
C ASP A 178 -20.10 5.63 6.60
N PRO A 179 -20.66 4.83 5.67
CA PRO A 179 -19.94 3.75 5.04
C PRO A 179 -18.79 4.23 4.14
N ALA A 180 -18.85 5.45 3.61
CA ALA A 180 -17.78 6.00 2.78
C ALA A 180 -16.51 6.26 3.61
N VAL A 181 -16.66 6.72 4.86
CA VAL A 181 -15.53 6.90 5.79
C VAL A 181 -14.89 5.55 6.11
N MET A 182 -15.71 4.53 6.40
CA MET A 182 -15.21 3.18 6.67
C MET A 182 -14.45 2.58 5.47
N ALA A 183 -14.97 2.76 4.26
CA ALA A 183 -14.32 2.28 3.03
C ALA A 183 -13.00 3.04 2.74
N ALA A 184 -12.99 4.35 2.99
CA ALA A 184 -11.78 5.16 2.88
C ALA A 184 -10.69 4.67 3.85
N GLU A 185 -11.03 4.36 5.10
CA GLU A 185 -10.05 3.90 6.10
C GLU A 185 -9.44 2.53 5.77
N GLN A 186 -10.24 1.62 5.22
CA GLN A 186 -9.73 0.36 4.68
C GLN A 186 -8.74 0.58 3.53
N SER A 187 -9.07 1.50 2.63
CA SER A 187 -8.25 1.84 1.47
C SER A 187 -6.96 2.59 1.87
N ILE A 188 -7.02 3.47 2.87
CA ILE A 188 -5.83 4.13 3.45
C ILE A 188 -4.92 3.10 4.11
N ALA A 189 -5.46 2.19 4.92
CA ALA A 189 -4.67 1.15 5.56
C ALA A 189 -3.97 0.26 4.53
N ARG A 190 -4.69 -0.12 3.45
CA ARG A 190 -4.12 -0.85 2.32
C ARG A 190 -2.99 -0.06 1.65
N ALA A 191 -3.23 1.21 1.32
CA ALA A 191 -2.22 2.06 0.68
C ALA A 191 -0.95 2.16 1.53
N LEU A 192 -1.08 2.35 2.85
CA LEU A 192 0.07 2.41 3.76
C LEU A 192 0.85 1.10 3.83
N SER A 193 0.18 -0.05 3.75
CA SER A 193 0.82 -1.38 3.88
C SER A 193 1.31 -2.00 2.57
N GLU A 194 0.74 -1.62 1.43
CA GLU A 194 1.00 -2.25 0.13
C GLU A 194 1.72 -1.35 -0.87
N ALA A 195 1.81 -0.04 -0.63
CA ALA A 195 2.63 0.84 -1.45
C ALA A 195 4.08 0.36 -1.45
N VAL A 196 4.78 0.55 -2.57
CA VAL A 196 6.20 0.21 -2.72
C VAL A 196 7.04 1.39 -3.18
N MET A 197 6.38 2.48 -3.56
CA MET A 197 7.05 3.71 -3.98
C MET A 197 6.31 4.95 -3.49
N ILE A 198 7.06 6.01 -3.30
CA ILE A 198 6.57 7.35 -3.03
C ILE A 198 7.23 8.33 -4.01
N GLU A 199 6.42 9.19 -4.62
CA GLU A 199 6.90 10.23 -5.52
C GLU A 199 6.51 11.59 -4.95
N LEU A 200 7.49 12.48 -4.79
CA LEU A 200 7.30 13.83 -4.27
C LEU A 200 7.34 14.87 -5.40
N ASP A 201 6.30 15.70 -5.49
CA ASP A 201 6.22 16.86 -6.37
C ASP A 201 5.81 18.10 -5.56
N GLY A 202 6.82 18.80 -5.05
CA GLY A 202 6.65 20.00 -4.22
C GLY A 202 5.83 19.72 -2.95
N ARG A 203 4.55 20.12 -2.96
CA ARG A 203 3.61 19.88 -1.85
C ARG A 203 2.76 18.64 -2.02
N ARG A 204 2.93 17.86 -3.08
CA ARG A 204 2.18 16.63 -3.30
C ARG A 204 3.09 15.42 -3.14
N ALA A 205 2.54 14.37 -2.54
CA ALA A 205 3.16 13.06 -2.52
C ALA A 205 2.19 12.03 -3.08
N THR A 206 2.69 11.10 -3.87
CA THR A 206 1.89 10.02 -4.46
C THR A 206 2.49 8.69 -4.03
N LEU A 207 1.70 7.85 -3.36
CA LEU A 207 2.06 6.46 -3.09
C LEU A 207 1.61 5.58 -4.26
N GLY A 208 2.51 4.72 -4.73
CA GLY A 208 2.28 3.80 -5.84
C GLY A 208 2.48 2.33 -5.46
N ASP A 209 1.78 1.44 -6.16
CA ASP A 209 2.03 0.00 -6.09
C ASP A 209 3.19 -0.43 -7.01
N ALA A 210 3.51 -1.72 -7.02
CA ALA A 210 4.61 -2.28 -7.82
C ALA A 210 4.38 -2.20 -9.34
N ALA A 211 3.16 -1.94 -9.79
CA ALA A 211 2.84 -1.69 -11.19
C ALA A 211 2.88 -0.19 -11.55
N GLY A 212 3.15 0.69 -10.58
CA GLY A 212 3.13 2.14 -10.74
C GLY A 212 1.72 2.74 -10.71
N ALA A 213 0.71 1.98 -10.28
CA ALA A 213 -0.64 2.51 -10.13
C ALA A 213 -0.76 3.32 -8.83
N THR A 214 -1.46 4.45 -8.89
CA THR A 214 -1.66 5.35 -7.75
C THR A 214 -2.53 4.69 -6.68
N MET A 215 -1.99 4.55 -5.47
CA MET A 215 -2.71 4.03 -4.31
C MET A 215 -3.25 5.12 -3.40
N MET A 216 -2.51 6.21 -3.22
CA MET A 216 -2.92 7.32 -2.36
C MET A 216 -2.23 8.61 -2.80
N VAL A 217 -2.97 9.71 -2.82
CA VAL A 217 -2.42 11.05 -3.09
C VAL A 217 -2.54 11.90 -1.85
N LEU A 218 -1.45 12.59 -1.52
CA LEU A 218 -1.28 13.41 -0.35
C LEU A 218 -0.98 14.87 -0.74
N GLU A 219 -1.40 15.81 0.09
CA GLU A 219 -0.99 17.21 0.00
C GLU A 219 -0.45 17.69 1.35
N ARG A 220 0.66 18.42 1.32
CA ARG A 220 1.29 19.01 2.49
C ARG A 220 0.34 19.99 3.19
N GLU A 221 0.16 19.83 4.50
CA GLU A 221 -0.54 20.80 5.36
C GLU A 221 0.28 22.08 5.56
#